data_AF-A0A6S6RSS6-F1
#
_entry.id   AF-A0A6S6RSS6-F1
#
_cell.length_a   1.000
_cell.length_b   1.000
_cell.length_c   1.000
_cell.angle_alpha   90.00
_cell.angle_beta   90.00
_cell.angle_gamma   90.00
#
_symmetry.space_group_name_H-M   'P 1'
#
loop_
_entity.id
_entity.type
_entity.pdbx_description
1 polymer ?
#
loop_
_entity_poly.entity_id
_entity_poly.type
_entity_poly.pdbx_seq_one_letter_code
_entity_poly.pdbx_strand_id
1 'polypeptide(L)'
;MKLSSPLLSFLVNFLLGASWAFAFAGATIFFYLFLEVNLMYAIFAAFLGMLPGAFFILFIEYFLMKHEKLIELKKQTKLLEELVSKS
;
A
#
# COMPACT_ATOMS: atom_id res chain seq x y z
N MET A 1 -5.10 8.30 6.33
CA MET A 1 -4.66 9.51 5.61
C MET A 1 -5.89 10.23 5.06
N LYS A 2 -6.04 11.55 5.27
CA LYS A 2 -7.16 12.32 4.69
C LYS A 2 -6.76 12.73 3.27
N LEU A 3 -7.15 11.91 2.28
CA LEU A 3 -7.03 12.27 0.87
C LEU A 3 -8.03 13.39 0.53
N SER A 4 -7.71 14.20 -0.50
CA SER A 4 -8.50 15.38 -0.85
C SER A 4 -9.95 15.06 -1.25
N SER A 5 -10.21 13.84 -1.72
CA SER A 5 -11.55 13.35 -2.01
C SER A 5 -11.91 12.15 -1.12
N PRO A 6 -13.12 12.16 -0.53
CA PRO A 6 -13.58 11.09 0.36
C PRO A 6 -13.68 9.74 -0.36
N LEU A 7 -14.03 9.74 -1.66
CA LEU A 7 -14.07 8.54 -2.49
C LEU A 7 -12.70 7.92 -2.73
N LEU A 8 -11.67 8.73 -3.02
CA LEU A 8 -10.31 8.22 -3.19
C LEU A 8 -9.79 7.64 -1.88
N SER A 9 -10.07 8.31 -0.75
CA SER A 9 -9.71 7.79 0.57
C SER A 9 -10.35 6.44 0.85
N PHE A 10 -11.64 6.29 0.54
CA PHE A 10 -12.35 5.04 0.72
C PHE A 10 -11.75 3.94 -0.16
N LEU A 11 -11.56 4.21 -1.46
CA LEU A 11 -11.07 3.22 -2.41
C LEU A 11 -9.67 2.74 -2.05
N VAL A 12 -8.77 3.66 -1.71
CA VAL A 12 -7.40 3.32 -1.30
C VAL A 12 -7.39 2.47 -0.04
N ASN A 13 -8.16 2.85 0.98
CA ASN A 13 -8.24 2.09 2.23
C ASN A 13 -8.83 0.68 2.00
N PHE A 14 -9.84 0.57 1.13
CA PHE A 14 -10.42 -0.70 0.74
C PHE A 14 -9.40 -1.59 0.02
N LEU A 15 -8.66 -1.04 -0.97
CA LEU A 15 -7.63 -1.77 -1.70
C LEU A 15 -6.47 -2.20 -0.81
N LEU A 16 -6.07 -1.36 0.16
CA LEU A 16 -5.05 -1.72 1.14
C LEU A 16 -5.52 -2.89 2.02
N GLY A 17 -6.77 -2.84 2.50
CA GLY A 17 -7.39 -3.94 3.23
C GLY A 17 -7.48 -5.23 2.42
N ALA A 18 -7.88 -5.14 1.14
CA ALA A 18 -7.91 -6.28 0.23
C ALA A 18 -6.51 -6.87 0.02
N SER A 19 -5.48 -6.02 -0.11
CA SER A 19 -4.09 -6.46 -0.28
C SER A 19 -3.57 -7.22 0.94
N TRP A 20 -3.90 -6.76 2.15
CA TRP A 20 -3.64 -7.50 3.39
C TRP A 20 -4.38 -8.84 3.43
N ALA A 21 -5.65 -8.88 3.03
CA ALA A 21 -6.40 -10.12 2.96
C ALA A 21 -5.76 -11.11 1.98
N PHE A 22 -5.30 -10.65 0.80
CA PHE A 22 -4.56 -11.47 -0.14
C PHE A 22 -3.23 -11.98 0.42
N ALA A 23 -2.47 -11.14 1.13
CA ALA A 23 -1.22 -11.54 1.77
C ALA A 23 -1.46 -12.64 2.81
N PHE A 24 -2.46 -12.46 3.66
CA PHE A 24 -2.83 -13.42 4.69
C PHE A 24 -3.38 -14.73 4.11
N ALA A 25 -4.25 -14.64 3.10
CA ALA A 25 -4.79 -15.80 2.41
C ALA A 25 -3.69 -16.60 1.71
N GLY A 26 -2.80 -15.92 0.97
CA GLY A 26 -1.68 -16.56 0.30
C GLY A 26 -0.73 -17.27 1.27
N ALA A 27 -0.37 -16.62 2.37
CA ALA A 27 0.44 -17.25 3.42
C ALA A 27 -0.24 -18.49 4.02
N THR A 28 -1.52 -18.37 4.36
CA THR A 28 -2.28 -19.46 4.98
C THR A 28 -2.43 -20.65 4.04
N ILE A 29 -2.81 -20.40 2.77
CA ILE A 29 -2.96 -21.45 1.75
C ILE A 29 -1.63 -22.19 1.55
N PHE A 30 -0.54 -21.46 1.37
CA PHE A 30 0.77 -22.07 1.15
C PHE A 30 1.28 -22.79 2.40
N PHE A 31 1.03 -22.27 3.59
CA PHE A 31 1.39 -22.96 4.83
C PHE A 31 0.75 -24.34 4.91
N TYR A 32 -0.58 -24.44 4.72
CA TYR A 32 -1.27 -25.72 4.82
C TYR A 32 -0.94 -26.68 3.67
N LEU A 33 -0.72 -26.17 2.46
CA LEU A 33 -0.30 -27.01 1.32
C LEU A 33 1.05 -27.70 1.55
N PHE A 34 1.99 -27.04 2.24
CA PHE A 34 3.35 -27.56 2.45
C PHE A 34 3.58 -28.11 3.87
N LEU A 35 2.57 -28.06 4.74
CA LEU A 35 2.65 -28.59 6.11
C LEU A 35 2.93 -30.09 6.13
N GLU A 36 2.38 -30.84 5.17
CA GLU A 36 2.59 -32.28 5.04
C GLU A 36 4.02 -32.65 4.63
N VAL A 37 4.77 -31.73 4.02
CA VAL A 37 6.15 -31.97 3.59
C VAL A 37 7.10 -31.82 4.78
N ASN A 38 7.11 -30.65 5.41
CA ASN A 38 7.86 -30.35 6.63
C ASN A 38 7.46 -28.95 7.13
N LEU A 39 7.50 -28.74 8.45
CA LEU A 39 7.26 -27.44 9.06
C LEU A 39 8.15 -26.32 8.49
N MET A 40 9.44 -26.58 8.25
CA MET A 40 10.37 -25.60 7.72
C MET A 40 9.97 -25.16 6.29
N TYR A 41 9.62 -26.12 5.43
CA TYR A 41 9.13 -25.83 4.08
C TYR A 41 7.81 -25.08 4.10
N ALA A 42 6.90 -25.42 5.02
CA ALA A 42 5.62 -24.72 5.19
C ALA A 42 5.81 -23.23 5.55
N ILE A 43 6.75 -22.92 6.46
CA ILE A 43 7.07 -21.54 6.84
C ILE A 43 7.63 -20.76 5.65
N PHE A 44 8.59 -21.34 4.90
CA PHE A 44 9.12 -20.70 3.69
C PHE A 44 8.04 -20.51 2.62
N ALA A 45 7.20 -21.50 2.39
CA ALA A 45 6.11 -21.43 1.43
C ALA A 45 5.09 -20.35 1.82
N ALA A 46 4.74 -20.23 3.11
CA ALA A 46 3.86 -19.17 3.61
C ALA A 46 4.43 -17.77 3.33
N PHE A 47 5.73 -17.58 3.54
CA PHE A 47 6.40 -16.33 3.21
C PHE A 47 6.35 -16.01 1.71
N LEU A 48 6.53 -17.01 0.84
CA LEU A 48 6.35 -16.83 -0.60
C LEU A 48 4.89 -16.52 -0.97
N GLY A 49 3.94 -17.19 -0.31
CA GLY A 49 2.51 -17.01 -0.50
C GLY A 49 2.01 -15.60 -0.17
N MET A 50 2.62 -14.90 0.80
CA MET A 50 2.24 -13.51 1.09
C MET A 50 2.76 -12.48 0.08
N LEU A 51 3.76 -12.82 -0.74
CA LEU A 51 4.45 -11.85 -1.62
C LEU A 51 3.51 -11.10 -2.56
N PRO A 52 2.53 -11.73 -3.24
CA PRO A 52 1.62 -10.99 -4.12
C PRO A 52 0.82 -9.91 -3.37
N GLY A 53 0.31 -10.23 -2.18
CA GLY A 53 -0.40 -9.25 -1.35
C GLY A 53 0.52 -8.15 -0.83
N ALA A 54 1.73 -8.51 -0.38
CA ALA A 54 2.75 -7.55 0.06
C ALA A 54 3.17 -6.60 -1.07
N PHE A 55 3.28 -7.09 -2.30
CA PHE A 55 3.55 -6.27 -3.47
C PHE A 55 2.45 -5.21 -3.68
N PHE A 56 1.18 -5.59 -3.58
CA PHE A 56 0.07 -4.64 -3.71
C PHE A 56 0.05 -3.60 -2.58
N ILE A 57 0.35 -4.00 -1.34
CA ILE A 57 0.49 -3.07 -0.21
C ILE A 57 1.53 -1.99 -0.56
N LEU A 58 2.74 -2.39 -0.93
CA LEU A 58 3.82 -1.45 -1.28
C LEU A 58 3.45 -0.57 -2.47
N PHE A 59 2.81 -1.12 -3.49
CA PHE A 59 2.38 -0.37 -4.67
C PHE A 59 1.38 0.74 -4.30
N ILE A 60 0.37 0.41 -3.48
CA ILE A 60 -0.65 1.37 -3.03
C ILE A 60 -0.03 2.43 -2.13
N GLU A 61 0.82 2.05 -1.19
CA GLU A 61 1.51 2.99 -0.31
C GLU A 61 2.44 3.94 -1.08
N TYR A 62 3.17 3.42 -2.07
CA TYR A 62 4.00 4.24 -2.94
C TYR A 62 3.16 5.25 -3.74
N PHE A 63 2.03 4.81 -4.30
CA PHE A 63 1.11 5.69 -5.02
C PHE A 63 0.60 6.83 -4.11
N LEU A 64 0.20 6.50 -2.88
CA LEU A 64 -0.24 7.47 -1.88
C LEU A 64 0.82 8.51 -1.58
N MET A 65 2.04 8.04 -1.28
CA MET A 65 3.17 8.91 -0.98
C MET A 65 3.46 9.89 -2.12
N LYS A 66 3.41 9.43 -3.37
CA LYS A 66 3.60 10.29 -4.55
C LYS A 66 2.47 11.32 -4.68
N HIS A 67 1.23 10.90 -4.43
CA HIS A 67 0.09 11.81 -4.49
C HIS A 67 0.18 12.92 -3.44
N GLU A 68 0.50 12.56 -2.18
CA GLU A 68 0.70 13.53 -1.10
C GLU A 68 1.84 14.50 -1.41
N LYS A 69 2.96 14.00 -1.94
CA LYS A 69 4.08 14.84 -2.38
C LYS A 69 3.67 15.84 -3.46
N LEU A 70 2.85 15.44 -4.42
CA LEU A 70 2.35 16.33 -5.48
C LEU A 70 1.44 17.43 -4.93
N ILE A 71 0.57 17.11 -3.97
CA ILE A 71 -0.29 18.10 -3.32
C ILE A 71 0.56 19.12 -2.56
N GLU A 72 1.55 18.65 -1.79
CA GLU A 72 2.42 19.50 -1.01
C GLU A 72 3.26 20.43 -1.90
N LEU A 73 3.80 19.91 -3.02
CA LEU A 73 4.49 20.72 -4.03
C LEU A 73 3.62 21.84 -4.59
N LYS A 74 2.36 21.54 -4.96
CA LYS A 74 1.43 22.58 -5.46
C LYS A 74 1.14 23.65 -4.42
N LYS A 75 0.98 23.26 -3.15
CA LYS A 75 0.77 24.19 -2.05
C LYS A 75 1.98 25.11 -1.86
N GLN A 76 3.18 24.55 -1.92
CA GLN A 76 4.43 25.32 -1.82
C GLN A 76 4.62 26.27 -3.01
N THR A 77 4.34 25.84 -4.25
CA THR A 77 4.38 26.71 -5.43
C THR A 77 3.44 27.91 -5.28
N LYS A 78 2.20 27.67 -4.84
CA LYS A 78 1.23 28.75 -4.62
C LYS A 78 1.71 29.74 -3.55
N LEU A 79 2.25 29.26 -2.43
CA LEU A 79 2.80 30.12 -1.39
C LEU A 79 3.97 30.96 -1.91
N LEU A 80 4.83 30.40 -2.77
CA LEU A 80 5.94 31.12 -3.38
C LEU A 80 5.45 32.24 -4.31
N GLU A 81 4.43 31.98 -5.13
CA GLU A 81 3.80 32.98 -6.00
C GLU A 81 3.17 34.13 -5.20
N GLU A 82 2.51 33.83 -4.08
CA GLU A 82 1.94 34.83 -3.17
C GLU A 82 3.02 35.69 -2.49
N LEU A 83 4.22 35.14 -2.23
CA LEU A 83 5.34 35.90 -1.68
C LEU A 83 5.97 36.82 -2.72
N VAL A 84 6.19 36.31 -3.94
CA VAL A 84 6.78 37.08 -5.05
C VAL A 84 5.85 38.20 -5.50
N SER A 85 4.53 37.99 -5.52
CA SER A 85 3.56 39.03 -5.91
C SER A 85 3.40 40.15 -4.88
N LYS A 86 3.83 39.94 -3.63
CA LYS A 86 3.80 40.93 -2.54
C LYS A 86 5.11 41.70 -2.35
N SER A 87 6.19 41.31 -3.02
CA SER A 87 7.48 42.01 -3.05
C SER A 87 7.57 42.97 -4.23
#